data_AF-A0A286AB41-F1
#
_entry.id   AF-A0A286AB41-F1
#
_cell.length_a   1.000
_cell.length_b   1.000
_cell.length_c   1.000
_cell.angle_alpha   90.00
_cell.angle_beta   90.00
_cell.angle_gamma   90.00
#
_symmetry.space_group_name_H-M   'P 1'
#
loop_
_entity.id
_entity.type
_entity.pdbx_description
1 polymer ?
#
loop_
_entity_poly.entity_id
_entity_poly.type
_entity_poly.pdbx_seq_one_letter_code
_entity_poly.pdbx_strand_id
1 'polypeptide(L)'
;MGIARKFKRPVSWLAGRELLASLESTLNYLLNGEKQDSRDWMFAQAITPPHCNDTQQEYWFDYIADTGDGSRAVYNVAYLCMSGLWCKDGNITPGNLISLSQTGEFNQRLPRGEFLFVGGDTAYHAADIAALKERFQTPFNWAYEDIAVTTGEKIDQRPIYGIPANHDYYDALDGFNRQFCRPIVQDIHPLVREQEDLTDPQLGLHGFRREQKSSYVWLNLPFGWRLWGLDSQAGKMDKRQQAFFVSQFCDKLTQDGSLFDENKKREVQETLRNAIPDKLIVATPEPSTVFGKCAASHAAMAELFLRLGLEPGFLHDGRLSHNKCRLDISGDVHHYERYWGNAHENGESGNYASVVAGGGGAFLHPSHTDAGEIKKQSVYPAEMDSHREVTQRILNPWQIFLGGMRG
;
A
#
# COMPACT_ATOMS: atom_id res chain seq x y z
N MET A 1 15.15 21.58 -22.91
CA MET A 1 15.95 20.41 -23.38
C MET A 1 15.70 19.31 -22.37
N GLY A 2 15.01 18.23 -22.73
CA GLY A 2 14.62 17.20 -21.77
C GLY A 2 15.84 16.39 -21.30
N ILE A 3 15.92 16.09 -20.01
CA ILE A 3 16.96 15.21 -19.46
C ILE A 3 16.63 13.78 -19.90
N ALA A 4 17.52 13.14 -20.66
CA ALA A 4 17.32 11.76 -21.07
C ALA A 4 17.42 10.83 -19.85
N ARG A 5 16.30 10.23 -19.43
CA ARG A 5 16.24 9.28 -18.31
C ARG A 5 16.54 7.86 -18.80
N LYS A 6 17.35 7.10 -18.05
CA LYS A 6 17.70 5.71 -18.37
C LYS A 6 16.95 4.76 -17.43
N PHE A 7 15.82 4.23 -17.89
CA PHE A 7 15.00 3.31 -17.08
C PHE A 7 15.61 1.90 -17.00
N LYS A 8 15.66 1.34 -15.79
CA LYS A 8 15.97 -0.08 -15.60
C LYS A 8 14.81 -0.93 -16.13
N ARG A 9 15.17 -2.09 -16.69
CA ARG A 9 14.20 -3.08 -17.14
C ARG A 9 13.54 -3.77 -15.93
N PRO A 10 12.31 -4.30 -16.09
CA PRO A 10 11.70 -5.17 -15.10
C PRO A 10 12.65 -6.29 -14.67
N VAL A 11 12.46 -6.76 -13.44
CA VAL A 11 13.10 -7.95 -12.87
C VAL A 11 12.81 -9.13 -13.77
N SER A 12 13.86 -9.91 -13.98
CA SER A 12 13.85 -11.05 -14.84
C SER A 12 13.45 -12.31 -14.07
N TRP A 13 12.17 -12.41 -13.70
CA TRP A 13 11.60 -13.50 -12.91
C TRP A 13 11.84 -14.92 -13.46
N LEU A 14 12.09 -15.04 -14.77
CA LEU A 14 12.32 -16.33 -15.44
C LEU A 14 13.78 -16.54 -15.88
N ALA A 15 14.69 -15.58 -15.62
CA ALA A 15 16.10 -15.76 -15.93
C ALA A 15 16.86 -16.30 -14.71
N GLY A 16 17.62 -17.38 -14.93
CA GLY A 16 18.22 -18.18 -13.86
C GLY A 16 19.04 -17.41 -12.82
N ARG A 17 19.68 -16.29 -13.15
CA ARG A 17 20.47 -15.52 -12.17
C ARG A 17 19.61 -14.75 -11.16
N GLU A 18 18.52 -14.12 -11.59
CA GLU A 18 17.64 -13.39 -10.67
C GLU A 18 16.71 -14.36 -9.90
N LEU A 19 16.34 -15.48 -10.52
CA LEU A 19 15.70 -16.59 -9.80
C LEU A 19 16.62 -17.16 -8.70
N LEU A 20 17.91 -17.37 -9.00
CA LEU A 20 18.89 -17.83 -8.02
C LEU A 20 19.11 -16.80 -6.90
N ALA A 21 19.18 -15.50 -7.23
CA ALA A 21 19.28 -14.44 -6.22
C ALA A 21 18.02 -14.35 -5.34
N SER A 22 16.82 -14.48 -5.92
CA SER A 22 15.57 -14.56 -5.18
C SER A 22 15.52 -15.77 -4.26
N LEU A 23 15.99 -16.94 -4.72
CA LEU A 23 16.09 -18.15 -3.92
C LEU A 23 17.12 -18.01 -2.80
N GLU A 24 18.27 -17.38 -3.07
CA GLU A 24 19.31 -17.09 -2.08
C GLU A 24 18.81 -16.13 -1.00
N SER A 25 18.14 -15.03 -1.37
CA SER A 25 17.52 -14.10 -0.41
C SER A 25 16.42 -14.77 0.40
N THR A 26 15.57 -15.59 -0.24
CA THR A 26 14.55 -16.39 0.46
C THR A 26 15.20 -17.35 1.46
N LEU A 27 16.26 -18.06 1.05
CA LEU A 27 16.98 -19.01 1.89
C LEU A 27 17.71 -18.32 3.04
N ASN A 28 18.36 -17.18 2.79
CA ASN A 28 19.02 -16.38 3.82
C ASN A 28 18.01 -15.83 4.84
N TYR A 29 16.85 -15.35 4.40
CA TYR A 29 15.77 -14.97 5.31
C TYR A 29 15.29 -16.16 6.16
N LEU A 30 15.06 -17.32 5.55
CA LEU A 30 14.64 -18.52 6.27
C LEU A 30 15.70 -19.02 7.28
N LEU A 31 16.99 -18.87 6.97
CA LEU A 31 18.10 -19.36 7.82
C LEU A 31 18.59 -18.35 8.87
N ASN A 32 18.47 -17.05 8.59
CA ASN A 32 19.07 -15.98 9.41
C ASN A 32 18.08 -14.90 9.87
N GLY A 33 16.86 -14.86 9.32
CA GLY A 33 15.83 -13.85 9.66
C GLY A 33 15.33 -13.92 11.10
N GLU A 34 15.62 -15.00 11.82
CA GLU A 34 15.30 -15.14 13.25
C GLU A 34 16.40 -14.60 14.19
N LYS A 35 17.58 -14.21 13.69
CA LYS A 35 18.70 -13.82 14.57
C LYS A 35 18.59 -12.40 15.12
N GLN A 36 17.82 -11.51 14.47
CA GLN A 36 17.56 -10.14 14.94
C GLN A 36 16.27 -9.60 14.31
N ASP A 37 15.28 -9.25 15.13
CA ASP A 37 14.03 -8.63 14.67
C ASP A 37 14.20 -7.11 14.60
N SER A 38 14.21 -6.53 13.40
CA SER A 38 14.36 -5.07 13.21
C SER A 38 13.24 -4.27 13.88
N ARG A 39 12.09 -4.90 14.16
CA ARG A 39 10.96 -4.30 14.86
C ARG A 39 11.24 -4.08 16.36
N ASP A 40 12.27 -4.71 16.94
CA ASP A 40 12.71 -4.50 18.34
C ASP A 40 13.06 -3.05 18.66
N TRP A 41 13.45 -2.29 17.64
CA TRP A 41 13.89 -0.91 17.77
C TRP A 41 12.83 0.10 17.31
N MET A 42 11.65 -0.37 16.91
CA MET A 42 10.56 0.47 16.40
C MET A 42 9.62 0.91 17.52
N PHE A 43 9.17 2.16 17.43
CA PHE A 43 8.16 2.71 18.35
C PHE A 43 7.05 3.39 17.55
N ALA A 44 5.88 2.75 17.50
CA ALA A 44 4.73 3.27 16.80
C ALA A 44 4.05 4.40 17.58
N GLN A 45 3.47 5.35 16.83
CA GLN A 45 2.72 6.48 17.38
C GLN A 45 1.49 6.70 16.50
N ALA A 46 0.37 7.12 17.10
CA ALA A 46 -0.75 7.63 16.35
C ALA A 46 -0.38 8.98 15.72
N ILE A 47 -0.62 9.12 14.42
CA ILE A 47 -0.27 10.32 13.64
C ILE A 47 -1.56 10.95 13.14
N THR A 48 -1.60 12.29 13.11
CA THR A 48 -2.69 13.03 12.46
C THR A 48 -2.10 13.68 11.21
N PRO A 49 -2.48 13.23 10.00
CA PRO A 49 -1.99 13.84 8.77
C PRO A 49 -2.41 15.32 8.61
N PRO A 50 -1.84 16.05 7.64
CA PRO A 50 -2.18 17.45 7.36
C PRO A 50 -3.65 17.67 7.05
N HIS A 51 -4.09 18.93 7.20
CA HIS A 51 -5.43 19.40 6.84
C HIS A 51 -6.60 18.56 7.39
N CYS A 52 -6.37 17.86 8.50
CA CYS A 52 -7.40 17.13 9.21
C CYS A 52 -8.29 18.06 10.02
N ASN A 53 -9.18 18.79 9.35
CA ASN A 53 -10.23 19.58 9.98
C ASN A 53 -11.61 19.08 9.53
N ASP A 54 -12.56 19.02 10.45
CA ASP A 54 -13.93 18.56 10.17
C ASP A 54 -14.80 19.64 9.49
N THR A 55 -14.19 20.72 8.98
CA THR A 55 -14.90 21.79 8.28
C THR A 55 -15.02 21.56 6.77
N GLN A 56 -14.18 20.69 6.21
CA GLN A 56 -14.30 20.23 4.82
C GLN A 56 -15.40 19.19 4.69
N GLN A 57 -15.85 18.93 3.46
CA GLN A 57 -16.81 17.84 3.17
C GLN A 57 -16.13 16.53 2.79
N GLU A 58 -14.88 16.59 2.34
CA GLU A 58 -14.13 15.48 1.79
C GLU A 58 -12.66 15.54 2.21
N TYR A 59 -12.01 14.38 2.20
CA TYR A 59 -10.59 14.25 2.52
C TYR A 59 -9.99 13.18 1.61
N TRP A 60 -8.93 13.52 0.91
CA TRP A 60 -8.33 12.67 -0.12
C TRP A 60 -6.96 12.17 0.29
N PHE A 61 -6.62 10.95 -0.08
CA PHE A 61 -5.28 10.39 0.03
C PHE A 61 -5.00 9.51 -1.19
N ASP A 62 -3.72 9.38 -1.55
CA ASP A 62 -3.28 8.52 -2.65
C ASP A 62 -2.81 7.17 -2.08
N TYR A 63 -3.07 6.06 -2.79
CA TYR A 63 -2.62 4.72 -2.43
C TYR A 63 -1.97 4.03 -3.63
N ILE A 64 -0.82 3.39 -3.42
CA ILE A 64 -0.15 2.51 -4.40
C ILE A 64 0.41 1.28 -3.68
N ALA A 65 0.57 0.17 -4.39
CA ALA A 65 1.28 -1.02 -3.91
C ALA A 65 1.96 -1.73 -5.09
N ASP A 66 2.86 -2.68 -4.81
CA ASP A 66 3.50 -3.53 -5.82
C ASP A 66 4.26 -2.69 -6.86
N THR A 67 5.27 -1.99 -6.36
CA THR A 67 6.08 -1.03 -7.12
C THR A 67 7.49 -1.58 -7.36
N GLY A 68 8.36 -0.82 -8.01
CA GLY A 68 9.79 -1.13 -8.07
C GLY A 68 10.16 -2.43 -8.80
N ASP A 69 9.31 -2.94 -9.71
CA ASP A 69 9.70 -3.93 -10.72
C ASP A 69 10.22 -3.20 -11.97
N GLY A 70 9.32 -2.60 -12.76
CA GLY A 70 9.68 -1.82 -13.95
C GLY A 70 9.81 -0.32 -13.65
N SER A 71 11.04 0.22 -13.65
CA SER A 71 11.29 1.64 -13.32
C SER A 71 10.51 2.65 -14.17
N ARG A 72 10.16 2.31 -15.42
CA ARG A 72 9.33 3.18 -16.26
C ARG A 72 7.86 3.21 -15.82
N ALA A 73 7.32 2.07 -15.38
CA ALA A 73 5.96 2.02 -14.86
C ALA A 73 5.88 2.80 -13.54
N VAL A 74 6.84 2.59 -12.64
CA VAL A 74 6.98 3.35 -11.38
C VAL A 74 7.10 4.85 -11.64
N TYR A 75 7.91 5.26 -12.62
CA TYR A 75 8.01 6.66 -13.01
C TYR A 75 6.66 7.25 -13.43
N ASN A 76 5.88 6.54 -14.25
CA ASN A 76 4.56 7.02 -14.68
C ASN A 76 3.59 7.15 -13.50
N VAL A 77 3.56 6.16 -12.60
CA VAL A 77 2.74 6.20 -11.39
C VAL A 77 3.16 7.37 -10.50
N ALA A 78 4.46 7.54 -10.26
CA ALA A 78 5.00 8.66 -9.50
C ALA A 78 4.63 10.02 -10.13
N TYR A 79 4.71 10.12 -11.46
CA TYR A 79 4.32 11.31 -12.21
C TYR A 79 2.84 11.62 -11.97
N LEU A 80 1.95 10.63 -12.02
CA LEU A 80 0.52 10.81 -11.73
C LEU A 80 0.27 11.22 -10.27
N CYS A 81 0.89 10.55 -9.30
CA CYS A 81 0.79 10.91 -7.89
C CYS A 81 1.17 12.37 -7.65
N MET A 82 2.12 12.91 -8.42
CA MET A 82 2.63 14.27 -8.26
C MET A 82 2.03 15.30 -9.25
N SER A 83 1.17 14.91 -10.17
CA SER A 83 0.61 15.79 -11.23
C SER A 83 -0.75 16.39 -10.87
N GLY A 84 -0.98 17.63 -11.32
CA GLY A 84 -2.33 18.21 -11.28
C GLY A 84 -3.17 17.50 -12.33
N LEU A 85 -4.20 16.78 -11.89
CA LEU A 85 -5.10 16.06 -12.79
C LEU A 85 -6.33 16.92 -13.06
N TRP A 86 -6.77 16.99 -14.32
CA TRP A 86 -7.87 17.84 -14.74
C TRP A 86 -8.93 17.01 -15.47
N CYS A 87 -10.19 17.22 -15.11
CA CYS A 87 -11.35 16.61 -15.76
C CYS A 87 -12.23 17.69 -16.41
N LYS A 88 -13.22 17.26 -17.19
CA LYS A 88 -14.09 18.17 -17.92
C LYS A 88 -15.20 18.79 -17.06
N ASP A 89 -15.93 17.95 -16.32
CA ASP A 89 -17.25 18.33 -15.78
C ASP A 89 -17.31 18.25 -14.24
N GLY A 90 -16.19 18.04 -13.54
CA GLY A 90 -16.14 17.79 -12.08
C GLY A 90 -16.73 16.45 -11.64
N ASN A 91 -17.62 15.86 -12.45
CA ASN A 91 -18.14 14.50 -12.28
C ASN A 91 -17.08 13.47 -12.66
N ILE A 92 -16.69 12.63 -11.70
CA ILE A 92 -15.70 11.57 -11.88
C ILE A 92 -16.45 10.24 -12.01
N THR A 93 -16.48 9.69 -13.21
CA THR A 93 -16.96 8.33 -13.49
C THR A 93 -15.86 7.49 -14.15
N PRO A 94 -15.85 6.16 -13.95
CA PRO A 94 -14.90 5.28 -14.61
C PRO A 94 -14.91 5.49 -16.13
N GLY A 95 -13.72 5.64 -16.73
CA GLY A 95 -13.56 5.87 -18.17
C GLY A 95 -13.54 7.34 -18.60
N ASN A 96 -13.77 8.30 -17.68
CA ASN A 96 -13.51 9.70 -18.00
C ASN A 96 -12.03 9.92 -18.34
N LEU A 97 -11.78 10.66 -19.42
CA LEU A 97 -10.44 11.13 -19.75
C LEU A 97 -9.99 12.15 -18.71
N ILE A 98 -8.69 12.13 -18.39
CA ILE A 98 -8.03 13.06 -17.49
C ILE A 98 -6.86 13.69 -18.25
N SER A 99 -6.64 14.99 -18.01
CA SER A 99 -5.51 15.73 -18.55
C SER A 99 -4.48 16.03 -17.45
N LEU A 100 -3.20 16.06 -17.83
CA LEU A 100 -2.08 16.48 -16.96
C LEU A 100 -1.91 18.00 -16.89
N SER A 101 -2.68 18.73 -17.70
CA SER A 101 -2.68 20.19 -17.74
C SER A 101 -4.09 20.73 -17.94
N GLN A 102 -4.32 21.94 -17.43
CA GLN A 102 -5.55 22.67 -17.70
C GLN A 102 -5.60 23.03 -19.19
N THR A 103 -6.63 22.54 -19.88
CA THR A 103 -6.87 22.84 -21.30
C THR A 103 -8.35 23.13 -21.50
N GLY A 104 -8.75 23.78 -22.60
CA GLY A 104 -10.09 24.35 -22.80
C GLY A 104 -11.25 23.57 -22.16
N GLU A 105 -11.39 22.29 -22.50
CA GLU A 105 -12.44 21.42 -21.94
C GLU A 105 -12.07 20.77 -20.60
N PHE A 106 -10.79 20.59 -20.26
CA PHE A 106 -10.31 20.04 -18.99
C PHE A 106 -9.99 21.16 -18.00
N ASN A 107 -11.04 21.73 -17.38
CA ASN A 107 -10.92 22.94 -16.55
C ASN A 107 -11.19 22.71 -15.05
N GLN A 108 -11.61 21.51 -14.65
CA GLN A 108 -11.84 21.15 -13.25
C GLN A 108 -10.67 20.34 -12.71
N ARG A 109 -9.91 20.91 -11.76
CA ARG A 109 -8.79 20.21 -11.12
C ARG A 109 -9.32 19.18 -10.14
N LEU A 110 -8.87 17.94 -10.28
CA LEU A 110 -9.15 16.88 -9.33
C LEU A 110 -8.39 17.14 -8.02
N PRO A 111 -9.00 16.78 -6.88
CA PRO A 111 -8.35 16.87 -5.59
C PRO A 111 -7.13 15.96 -5.55
N ARG A 112 -6.12 16.40 -4.81
CA ARG A 112 -4.88 15.65 -4.59
C ARG A 112 -4.91 15.03 -3.21
N GLY A 113 -4.36 13.82 -3.08
CA GLY A 113 -4.17 13.21 -1.78
C GLY A 113 -3.27 14.04 -0.85
N GLU A 114 -3.72 14.22 0.39
CA GLU A 114 -2.98 14.91 1.45
C GLU A 114 -1.71 14.16 1.87
N PHE A 115 -1.68 12.84 1.66
CA PHE A 115 -0.52 11.97 1.79
C PHE A 115 -0.54 10.87 0.73
N LEU A 116 0.61 10.21 0.53
CA LEU A 116 0.74 8.98 -0.24
C LEU A 116 0.93 7.79 0.72
N PHE A 117 0.15 6.74 0.54
CA PHE A 117 0.29 5.48 1.28
C PHE A 117 0.79 4.37 0.36
N VAL A 118 1.85 3.68 0.76
CA VAL A 118 2.45 2.56 0.01
C VAL A 118 2.12 1.23 0.69
N GLY A 119 1.35 0.38 0.01
CA GLY A 119 0.79 -0.87 0.51
C GLY A 119 1.72 -2.08 0.56
N GLY A 120 3.03 -1.87 0.53
CA GLY A 120 4.03 -2.94 0.47
C GLY A 120 4.53 -3.27 -0.93
N ASP A 121 5.52 -4.16 -0.97
CA ASP A 121 6.25 -4.58 -2.16
C ASP A 121 6.84 -3.37 -2.89
N THR A 122 7.75 -2.70 -2.18
CA THR A 122 8.30 -1.40 -2.61
C THR A 122 9.34 -1.54 -3.74
N ALA A 123 10.03 -2.68 -3.81
CA ALA A 123 10.92 -3.01 -4.93
C ALA A 123 11.18 -4.51 -5.07
N TYR A 124 11.57 -4.92 -6.28
CA TYR A 124 11.82 -6.31 -6.62
C TYR A 124 13.26 -6.58 -7.09
N HIS A 125 13.76 -7.81 -6.96
CA HIS A 125 13.13 -8.97 -6.29
C HIS A 125 13.33 -8.96 -4.77
N ALA A 126 14.13 -8.05 -4.23
CA ALA A 126 14.23 -7.75 -2.81
C ALA A 126 14.29 -6.22 -2.67
N ALA A 127 13.55 -5.66 -1.73
CA ALA A 127 13.53 -4.21 -1.49
C ALA A 127 14.69 -3.78 -0.58
N ASP A 128 15.92 -4.15 -0.97
CA ASP A 128 17.14 -3.67 -0.32
C ASP A 128 17.41 -2.19 -0.66
N ILE A 129 18.35 -1.56 0.05
CA ILE A 129 18.69 -0.14 -0.14
C ILE A 129 19.03 0.19 -1.60
N ALA A 130 19.78 -0.66 -2.30
CA ALA A 130 20.22 -0.40 -3.66
C ALA A 130 19.05 -0.52 -4.66
N ALA A 131 18.22 -1.55 -4.51
CA ALA A 131 17.02 -1.76 -5.31
C ALA A 131 16.01 -0.64 -5.09
N LEU A 132 15.75 -0.23 -3.85
CA LEU A 132 14.87 0.90 -3.55
C LEU A 132 15.40 2.20 -4.16
N LYS A 133 16.70 2.49 -4.01
CA LYS A 133 17.32 3.66 -4.62
C LYS A 133 17.10 3.71 -6.13
N GLU A 134 17.34 2.60 -6.81
CA GLU A 134 17.32 2.53 -8.27
C GLU A 134 15.90 2.38 -8.85
N ARG A 135 15.03 1.60 -8.21
CA ARG A 135 13.74 1.20 -8.76
C ARG A 135 12.55 1.96 -8.19
N PHE A 136 12.69 2.61 -7.02
CA PHE A 136 11.63 3.38 -6.39
C PHE A 136 12.02 4.87 -6.27
N GLN A 137 13.08 5.19 -5.54
CA GLN A 137 13.52 6.58 -5.32
C GLN A 137 13.83 7.31 -6.62
N THR A 138 14.71 6.73 -7.45
CA THR A 138 15.17 7.40 -8.67
C THR A 138 14.02 7.75 -9.63
N PRO A 139 13.09 6.83 -9.96
CA PRO A 139 11.89 7.15 -10.74
C PRO A 139 11.01 8.24 -10.13
N PHE A 140 10.78 8.23 -8.80
CA PHE A 140 10.01 9.27 -8.12
C PHE A 140 10.70 10.63 -8.21
N ASN A 141 12.00 10.70 -7.92
CA ASN A 141 12.75 11.95 -7.97
C ASN A 141 12.82 12.51 -9.39
N TRP A 142 12.96 11.65 -10.40
CA TRP A 142 12.87 12.06 -11.81
C TRP A 142 11.50 12.62 -12.16
N ALA A 143 10.41 11.98 -11.72
CA ALA A 143 9.06 12.49 -11.97
C ALA A 143 8.84 13.87 -11.33
N TYR A 144 9.30 14.07 -10.09
CA TYR A 144 9.28 15.39 -9.44
C TYR A 144 10.04 16.44 -10.25
N GLU A 145 11.28 16.15 -10.64
CA GLU A 145 12.13 17.06 -11.43
C GLU A 145 11.48 17.41 -12.76
N ASP A 146 10.98 16.41 -13.49
CA ASP A 146 10.39 16.58 -14.81
C ASP A 146 9.06 17.36 -14.74
N ILE A 147 8.24 17.17 -13.69
CA ILE A 147 7.05 18.00 -13.44
C ILE A 147 7.45 19.44 -13.15
N ALA A 148 8.43 19.67 -12.28
CA ALA A 148 8.90 21.02 -11.94
C ALA A 148 9.43 21.77 -13.18
N VAL A 149 10.17 21.08 -14.05
CA VAL A 149 10.64 21.65 -15.32
C VAL A 149 9.50 21.90 -16.31
N THR A 150 8.52 20.99 -16.39
CA THR A 150 7.43 21.07 -17.38
C THR A 150 6.38 22.11 -17.03
N THR A 151 6.03 22.22 -15.75
CA THR A 151 4.93 23.07 -15.26
C THR A 151 5.43 24.40 -14.70
N GLY A 152 6.69 24.47 -14.27
CA GLY A 152 7.22 25.59 -13.49
C GLY A 152 6.66 25.66 -12.07
N GLU A 153 5.81 24.71 -11.66
CA GLU A 153 5.22 24.66 -10.32
C GLU A 153 6.13 23.88 -9.36
N LYS A 154 6.24 24.38 -8.13
CA LYS A 154 6.82 23.60 -7.03
C LYS A 154 5.73 22.70 -6.46
N ILE A 155 5.99 21.40 -6.42
CA ILE A 155 5.08 20.45 -5.78
C ILE A 155 5.21 20.58 -4.27
N ASP A 156 4.10 20.83 -3.58
CA ASP A 156 4.06 20.88 -2.12
C ASP A 156 4.46 19.54 -1.50
N GLN A 157 5.21 19.62 -0.39
CA GLN A 157 5.71 18.43 0.29
C GLN A 157 4.61 17.76 1.12
N ARG A 158 4.39 16.46 0.89
CA ARG A 158 3.32 15.67 1.55
C ARG A 158 3.90 14.53 2.38
N PRO A 159 3.23 14.05 3.45
CA PRO A 159 3.65 12.82 4.09
C PRO A 159 3.63 11.63 3.13
N ILE A 160 4.58 10.72 3.32
CA ILE A 160 4.52 9.36 2.80
C ILE A 160 4.46 8.39 3.98
N TYR A 161 3.54 7.44 3.89
CA TYR A 161 3.41 6.33 4.81
C TYR A 161 3.49 5.02 4.03
N GLY A 162 3.79 3.92 4.69
CA GLY A 162 3.74 2.60 4.09
C GLY A 162 3.79 1.47 5.10
N ILE A 163 3.49 0.27 4.61
CA ILE A 163 3.60 -1.00 5.32
C ILE A 163 4.49 -1.93 4.49
N PRO A 164 5.23 -2.88 5.10
CA PRO A 164 6.02 -3.84 4.35
C PRO A 164 5.16 -5.02 3.85
N ALA A 165 5.58 -5.61 2.74
CA ALA A 165 5.14 -6.92 2.26
C ALA A 165 6.34 -7.86 2.05
N ASN A 166 6.14 -9.02 1.44
CA ASN A 166 7.12 -10.11 1.34
C ASN A 166 8.47 -9.65 0.78
N HIS A 167 8.47 -8.82 -0.26
CA HIS A 167 9.73 -8.39 -0.87
C HIS A 167 10.51 -7.38 -0.03
N ASP A 168 9.85 -6.69 0.91
CA ASP A 168 10.50 -5.78 1.87
C ASP A 168 11.22 -6.55 3.00
N TYR A 169 10.76 -7.77 3.30
CA TYR A 169 11.31 -8.60 4.37
C TYR A 169 12.65 -9.26 4.04
N TYR A 170 13.01 -9.39 2.75
CA TYR A 170 14.25 -10.05 2.33
C TYR A 170 15.52 -9.31 2.76
N ASP A 171 15.43 -8.02 3.07
CA ASP A 171 16.52 -7.21 3.66
C ASP A 171 16.25 -6.90 5.14
N ALA A 172 15.48 -7.75 5.83
CA ALA A 172 15.10 -7.57 7.24
C ALA A 172 14.50 -6.19 7.56
N LEU A 173 13.79 -5.56 6.60
CA LEU A 173 13.22 -4.21 6.66
C LEU A 173 14.25 -3.06 6.74
N ASP A 174 15.54 -3.30 6.48
CA ASP A 174 16.58 -2.27 6.54
C ASP A 174 16.36 -1.16 5.47
N GLY A 175 16.07 -1.58 4.23
CA GLY A 175 15.62 -0.70 3.15
C GLY A 175 14.30 0.01 3.47
N PHE A 176 13.29 -0.71 3.94
CA PHE A 176 11.99 -0.14 4.32
C PHE A 176 12.13 0.99 5.36
N ASN A 177 12.93 0.77 6.41
CA ASN A 177 13.16 1.77 7.46
C ASN A 177 13.78 3.05 6.90
N ARG A 178 14.74 2.94 5.98
CA ARG A 178 15.34 4.13 5.33
C ARG A 178 14.39 4.83 4.36
N GLN A 179 13.43 4.11 3.80
CA GLN A 179 12.47 4.67 2.85
C GLN A 179 11.27 5.35 3.53
N PHE A 180 10.74 4.80 4.63
CA PHE A 180 9.48 5.24 5.22
C PHE A 180 9.61 5.76 6.65
N CYS A 181 10.53 5.23 7.46
CA CYS A 181 10.66 5.63 8.85
C CYS A 181 11.44 6.95 8.99
N ARG A 182 11.03 7.78 9.95
CA ARG A 182 11.74 8.98 10.33
C ARG A 182 13.13 8.60 10.87
N PRO A 183 14.21 9.27 10.45
CA PRO A 183 15.54 8.99 10.98
C PRO A 183 15.60 9.30 12.49
N ILE A 184 16.39 8.50 13.21
CA ILE A 184 16.55 8.63 14.67
C ILE A 184 17.27 9.94 15.02
N VAL A 185 18.22 10.38 14.19
CA VAL A 185 18.95 11.63 14.39
C VAL A 185 18.19 12.78 13.73
N GLN A 186 17.51 13.61 14.53
CA GLN A 186 16.81 14.81 14.05
C GLN A 186 17.76 16.00 13.81
N ASP A 187 19.01 15.95 14.28
CA ASP A 187 19.88 17.13 14.47
C ASP A 187 21.09 17.25 13.52
N ILE A 188 21.02 16.60 12.37
CA ILE A 188 21.92 16.90 11.24
C ILE A 188 21.01 16.76 10.01
N HIS A 189 20.26 17.76 9.52
CA HIS A 189 20.75 19.00 8.95
C HIS A 189 19.58 19.81 8.36
N PRO A 190 19.44 21.11 8.64
CA PRO A 190 18.73 22.05 7.74
C PRO A 190 19.60 22.51 6.55
N LEU A 191 20.84 22.03 6.45
CA LEU A 191 21.89 22.59 5.58
C LEU A 191 22.64 21.60 4.66
N VAL A 192 22.52 20.25 4.78
CA VAL A 192 22.98 19.35 3.71
C VAL A 192 21.78 19.29 2.79
N ARG A 193 21.98 19.76 1.57
CA ARG A 193 21.24 19.21 0.45
C ARG A 193 21.50 17.70 0.47
N GLU A 194 20.54 16.88 0.09
CA GLU A 194 20.66 15.41 -0.03
C GLU A 194 21.78 14.93 -0.99
N GLN A 195 22.67 15.82 -1.43
CA GLN A 195 23.88 15.52 -2.17
C GLN A 195 25.04 15.22 -1.20
N GLU A 196 25.41 13.93 -1.21
CA GLU A 196 26.78 13.42 -1.00
C GLU A 196 27.26 13.00 0.39
N ASP A 197 26.40 12.84 1.41
CA ASP A 197 26.83 12.05 2.57
C ASP A 197 26.63 10.54 2.29
N LEU A 198 27.63 9.93 1.65
CA LEU A 198 27.68 8.50 1.29
C LEU A 198 27.71 7.56 2.51
N THR A 199 27.63 8.09 3.73
CA THR A 199 27.72 7.33 4.97
C THR A 199 26.37 7.07 5.66
N ASP A 200 25.30 7.78 5.26
CA ASP A 200 23.93 7.56 5.75
C ASP A 200 22.93 7.56 4.57
N PRO A 201 22.61 6.38 3.98
CA PRO A 201 21.84 6.30 2.73
C PRO A 201 20.34 6.41 2.99
N GLN A 202 19.89 7.49 3.64
CA GLN A 202 18.47 7.74 3.83
C GLN A 202 17.79 7.92 2.46
N LEU A 203 16.72 7.16 2.19
CA LEU A 203 16.10 7.09 0.87
C LEU A 203 15.01 8.14 0.69
N GLY A 204 15.40 9.41 0.61
CA GLY A 204 14.47 10.54 0.45
C GLY A 204 13.75 10.57 -0.91
N LEU A 205 12.49 10.98 -0.92
CA LEU A 205 11.72 11.25 -2.15
C LEU A 205 11.42 12.75 -2.24
N HIS A 206 11.77 13.38 -3.36
CA HIS A 206 11.41 14.77 -3.59
C HIS A 206 9.89 14.95 -3.57
N GLY A 207 9.40 15.99 -2.89
CA GLY A 207 7.98 16.25 -2.73
C GLY A 207 7.29 15.42 -1.63
N PHE A 208 8.04 14.57 -0.91
CA PHE A 208 7.51 13.82 0.23
C PHE A 208 8.35 13.99 1.49
N ARG A 209 7.73 13.74 2.66
CA ARG A 209 8.40 13.69 3.97
C ARG A 209 7.94 12.46 4.74
N ARG A 210 8.84 11.91 5.56
CA ARG A 210 8.58 10.74 6.40
C ARG A 210 8.14 11.16 7.79
N GLU A 211 7.11 10.51 8.31
CA GLU A 211 6.58 10.80 9.65
C GLU A 211 6.44 9.53 10.51
N GLN A 212 6.22 8.35 9.92
CA GLN A 212 6.12 7.09 10.66
C GLN A 212 7.45 6.67 11.29
N LYS A 213 7.39 5.84 12.34
CA LYS A 213 8.55 5.40 13.14
C LYS A 213 8.63 3.87 13.29
N SER A 214 7.78 3.17 12.56
CA SER A 214 7.55 1.73 12.64
C SER A 214 7.09 1.20 11.30
N SER A 215 7.09 -0.12 11.14
CA SER A 215 6.57 -0.84 9.98
C SER A 215 5.05 -0.84 9.86
N TYR A 216 4.35 -0.45 10.94
CA TYR A 216 2.90 -0.30 11.00
C TYR A 216 2.55 1.12 11.48
N VAL A 217 1.34 1.59 11.18
CA VAL A 217 0.93 2.98 11.45
C VAL A 217 -0.54 3.10 11.82
N TRP A 218 -0.85 4.03 12.72
CA TRP A 218 -2.20 4.49 13.01
C TRP A 218 -2.35 5.95 12.57
N LEU A 219 -3.28 6.23 11.65
CA LEU A 219 -3.60 7.59 11.21
C LEU A 219 -4.99 8.01 11.71
N ASN A 220 -5.06 9.18 12.34
CA ASN A 220 -6.31 9.85 12.67
C ASN A 220 -6.73 10.72 11.48
N LEU A 221 -7.80 10.33 10.81
CA LEU A 221 -8.36 11.06 9.67
C LEU A 221 -9.60 11.87 10.10
N PRO A 222 -10.06 12.84 9.29
CA PRO A 222 -11.29 13.60 9.55
C PRO A 222 -12.54 12.73 9.57
N PHE A 223 -13.65 13.31 10.01
CA PHE A 223 -14.98 12.69 10.01
C PHE A 223 -15.08 11.43 10.87
N GLY A 224 -14.17 11.29 11.83
CA GLY A 224 -14.07 10.14 12.73
C GLY A 224 -13.40 8.91 12.12
N TRP A 225 -12.82 9.00 10.92
CA TRP A 225 -12.11 7.89 10.29
C TRP A 225 -10.76 7.62 10.98
N ARG A 226 -10.37 6.35 10.97
CA ARG A 226 -9.02 5.89 11.30
C ARG A 226 -8.47 5.09 10.13
N LEU A 227 -7.17 5.18 9.86
CA LEU A 227 -6.49 4.29 8.92
C LEU A 227 -5.40 3.51 9.66
N TRP A 228 -5.49 2.19 9.61
CA TRP A 228 -4.52 1.26 10.19
C TRP A 228 -3.69 0.66 9.07
N GLY A 229 -2.39 0.94 9.06
CA GLY A 229 -1.43 0.20 8.24
C GLY A 229 -0.85 -0.93 9.06
N LEU A 230 -1.17 -2.18 8.71
CA LEU A 230 -0.70 -3.36 9.43
C LEU A 230 0.57 -3.91 8.78
N ASP A 231 1.58 -4.15 9.60
CA ASP A 231 2.72 -4.99 9.24
C ASP A 231 2.29 -6.44 9.48
N SER A 232 1.68 -7.05 8.47
CA SER A 232 0.97 -8.32 8.63
C SER A 232 1.25 -9.35 7.54
N GLN A 233 2.47 -9.40 6.99
CA GLN A 233 2.84 -10.38 5.98
C GLN A 233 2.49 -11.81 6.42
N ALA A 234 1.84 -12.59 5.54
CA ALA A 234 1.36 -13.93 5.81
C ALA A 234 0.47 -14.03 7.08
N GLY A 235 -0.26 -12.95 7.41
CA GLY A 235 -1.10 -12.83 8.61
C GLY A 235 -0.36 -12.83 9.94
N LYS A 236 0.96 -12.60 9.95
CA LYS A 236 1.77 -12.55 11.18
C LYS A 236 1.67 -11.17 11.82
N MET A 237 1.31 -11.12 13.10
CA MET A 237 1.37 -9.92 13.92
C MET A 237 1.92 -10.26 15.30
N ASP A 238 2.93 -9.50 15.73
CA ASP A 238 3.51 -9.67 17.05
C ASP A 238 2.66 -8.99 18.15
N LYS A 239 3.00 -9.30 19.41
CA LYS A 239 2.28 -8.75 20.57
C LYS A 239 2.45 -7.23 20.71
N ARG A 240 3.54 -6.63 20.22
CA ARG A 240 3.79 -5.19 20.34
C ARG A 240 2.86 -4.42 19.43
N GLN A 241 2.75 -4.86 18.17
CA GLN A 241 1.83 -4.29 17.21
C GLN A 241 0.38 -4.46 17.68
N GLN A 242 0.00 -5.67 18.15
CA GLN A 242 -1.34 -5.88 18.68
C GLN A 242 -1.64 -4.97 19.88
N ALA A 243 -0.72 -4.86 20.84
CA ALA A 243 -0.87 -3.97 21.99
C ALA A 243 -0.91 -2.49 21.58
N PHE A 244 -0.13 -2.08 20.58
CA PHE A 244 -0.16 -0.72 20.07
C PHE A 244 -1.55 -0.38 19.51
N PHE A 245 -2.09 -1.17 18.59
CA PHE A 245 -3.41 -0.90 18.01
C PHE A 245 -4.51 -0.96 19.06
N VAL A 246 -4.52 -2.00 19.91
CA VAL A 246 -5.53 -2.15 20.96
C VAL A 246 -5.48 -1.01 21.97
N SER A 247 -4.30 -0.53 22.37
CA SER A 247 -4.20 0.58 23.33
C SER A 247 -4.81 1.89 22.80
N GLN A 248 -4.90 2.09 21.49
CA GLN A 248 -5.51 3.30 20.92
C GLN A 248 -7.03 3.39 21.09
N PHE A 249 -7.73 2.24 21.24
CA PHE A 249 -9.19 2.21 21.37
C PHE A 249 -9.70 1.43 22.60
N CYS A 250 -8.84 0.67 23.27
CA CYS A 250 -9.18 -0.14 24.43
C CYS A 250 -7.97 -0.35 25.37
N ASP A 251 -7.41 0.74 25.89
CA ASP A 251 -6.18 0.71 26.71
C ASP A 251 -6.31 -0.12 28.01
N LYS A 252 -7.53 -0.35 28.50
CA LYS A 252 -7.76 -1.21 29.66
C LYS A 252 -7.16 -2.60 29.48
N LEU A 253 -7.36 -3.22 28.30
CA LEU A 253 -6.90 -4.59 28.02
C LEU A 253 -5.38 -4.70 27.98
N THR A 254 -4.69 -3.62 27.59
CA THR A 254 -3.23 -3.56 27.56
C THR A 254 -2.66 -3.26 28.94
N GLN A 255 -3.30 -2.38 29.72
CA GLN A 255 -2.84 -2.01 31.06
C GLN A 255 -2.99 -3.14 32.09
N ASP A 256 -4.11 -3.87 32.07
CA ASP A 256 -4.36 -4.97 33.02
C ASP A 256 -3.77 -6.32 32.57
N GLY A 257 -3.14 -6.35 31.39
CA GLY A 257 -2.50 -7.52 30.81
C GLY A 257 -3.49 -8.57 30.27
N SER A 258 -4.80 -8.33 30.33
CA SER A 258 -5.82 -9.30 29.91
C SER A 258 -5.80 -9.56 28.40
N LEU A 259 -5.29 -8.64 27.58
CA LEU A 259 -5.18 -8.80 26.13
C LEU A 259 -4.49 -10.12 25.71
N PHE A 260 -3.52 -10.57 26.50
CA PHE A 260 -2.74 -11.78 26.23
C PHE A 260 -3.04 -12.91 27.23
N ASP A 261 -4.11 -12.80 28.01
CA ASP A 261 -4.55 -13.87 28.92
C ASP A 261 -5.37 -14.91 28.14
N GLU A 262 -4.77 -16.08 27.94
CA GLU A 262 -5.36 -17.21 27.23
C GLU A 262 -6.66 -17.70 27.86
N ASN A 263 -6.88 -17.46 29.16
CA ASN A 263 -8.11 -17.85 29.86
C ASN A 263 -9.26 -16.87 29.63
N LYS A 264 -8.97 -15.66 29.15
CA LYS A 264 -9.95 -14.58 28.95
C LYS A 264 -10.27 -14.31 27.48
N LYS A 265 -9.83 -15.16 26.55
CA LYS A 265 -10.01 -14.97 25.10
C LYS A 265 -11.42 -14.52 24.70
N ARG A 266 -12.47 -15.16 25.24
CA ARG A 266 -13.86 -14.82 24.90
C ARG A 266 -14.26 -13.42 25.36
N GLU A 267 -13.92 -13.05 26.59
CA GLU A 267 -14.19 -11.73 27.17
C GLU A 267 -13.40 -10.64 26.45
N VAL A 268 -12.12 -10.90 26.18
CA VAL A 268 -11.24 -10.00 25.40
C VAL A 268 -11.83 -9.76 24.01
N GLN A 269 -12.22 -10.84 23.31
CA GLN A 269 -12.82 -10.74 21.98
C GLN A 269 -14.12 -9.92 21.95
N GLU A 270 -14.99 -10.10 22.94
CA GLU A 270 -16.21 -9.30 23.07
C GLU A 270 -15.91 -7.84 23.37
N THR A 271 -14.95 -7.59 24.26
CA THR A 271 -14.51 -6.23 24.60
C THR A 271 -13.91 -5.51 23.39
N LEU A 272 -13.05 -6.18 22.62
CA LEU A 272 -12.45 -5.63 21.41
C LEU A 272 -13.52 -5.28 20.37
N ARG A 273 -14.43 -6.20 20.05
CA ARG A 273 -15.51 -5.96 19.07
C ARG A 273 -16.35 -4.73 19.40
N ASN A 274 -16.64 -4.52 20.68
CA ASN A 274 -17.44 -3.38 21.14
C ASN A 274 -16.66 -2.06 21.13
N ALA A 275 -15.33 -2.11 21.26
CA ALA A 275 -14.48 -0.92 21.40
C ALA A 275 -13.87 -0.40 20.08
N ILE A 276 -13.89 -1.21 19.01
CA ILE A 276 -13.29 -0.84 17.71
C ILE A 276 -13.89 0.45 17.15
N PRO A 277 -13.09 1.33 16.50
CA PRO A 277 -13.59 2.54 15.86
C PRO A 277 -14.74 2.28 14.88
N ASP A 278 -15.70 3.20 14.83
CA ASP A 278 -16.87 3.07 13.96
C ASP A 278 -16.53 3.18 12.47
N LYS A 279 -15.54 4.01 12.11
CA LYS A 279 -15.12 4.22 10.72
C LYS A 279 -13.64 3.90 10.56
N LEU A 280 -13.33 2.90 9.74
CA LEU A 280 -12.00 2.32 9.67
C LEU A 280 -11.54 2.01 8.25
N ILE A 281 -10.31 2.36 7.94
CA ILE A 281 -9.57 1.87 6.77
C ILE A 281 -8.48 0.94 7.30
N VAL A 282 -8.35 -0.26 6.73
CA VAL A 282 -7.30 -1.22 7.10
C VAL A 282 -6.46 -1.51 5.86
N ALA A 283 -5.22 -1.06 5.86
CA ALA A 283 -4.23 -1.39 4.84
C ALA A 283 -3.43 -2.63 5.27
N THR A 284 -3.43 -3.66 4.42
CA THR A 284 -2.71 -4.92 4.63
C THR A 284 -1.85 -5.23 3.40
N PRO A 285 -0.71 -5.95 3.56
CA PRO A 285 0.10 -6.31 2.40
C PRO A 285 -0.68 -7.24 1.46
N GLU A 286 -1.31 -8.27 2.02
CA GLU A 286 -2.09 -9.28 1.28
C GLU A 286 -3.59 -8.98 1.35
N PRO A 287 -4.36 -9.25 0.28
CA PRO A 287 -5.81 -9.13 0.28
C PRO A 287 -6.47 -10.22 1.11
N SER A 288 -7.50 -9.85 1.88
CA SER A 288 -8.45 -10.82 2.45
C SER A 288 -9.50 -11.28 1.45
N THR A 289 -9.69 -10.53 0.36
CA THR A 289 -10.64 -10.81 -0.72
C THR A 289 -10.05 -10.46 -2.07
N VAL A 290 -9.92 -11.44 -2.96
CA VAL A 290 -9.34 -11.28 -4.30
C VAL A 290 -9.79 -12.42 -5.21
N PHE A 291 -9.77 -12.22 -6.52
CA PHE A 291 -10.23 -13.22 -7.51
C PHE A 291 -11.64 -13.76 -7.23
N GLY A 292 -12.55 -12.89 -6.77
CA GLY A 292 -13.93 -13.25 -6.44
C GLY A 292 -14.04 -14.24 -5.28
N LYS A 293 -13.04 -14.29 -4.40
CA LYS A 293 -12.97 -15.20 -3.26
C LYS A 293 -12.59 -14.47 -1.99
N CYS A 294 -13.28 -14.75 -0.90
CA CYS A 294 -12.84 -14.32 0.43
C CYS A 294 -11.95 -15.36 1.10
N ALA A 295 -11.07 -14.88 1.98
CA ALA A 295 -10.29 -15.71 2.87
C ALA A 295 -11.20 -16.58 3.75
N ALA A 296 -10.85 -17.85 3.90
CA ALA A 296 -11.54 -18.75 4.83
C ALA A 296 -11.44 -18.21 6.27
N SER A 297 -12.38 -18.58 7.13
CA SER A 297 -12.43 -18.09 8.53
C SER A 297 -11.18 -18.44 9.36
N HIS A 298 -10.47 -19.50 8.96
CA HIS A 298 -9.23 -19.98 9.59
C HIS A 298 -7.98 -19.60 8.76
N ALA A 299 -8.11 -18.73 7.75
CA ALA A 299 -6.96 -18.19 7.04
C ALA A 299 -6.21 -17.19 7.92
N ALA A 300 -4.90 -17.07 7.73
CA ALA A 300 -4.04 -16.23 8.57
C ALA A 300 -4.53 -14.77 8.66
N MET A 301 -5.00 -14.20 7.55
CA MET A 301 -5.58 -12.85 7.53
C MET A 301 -6.91 -12.73 8.30
N ALA A 302 -7.76 -13.75 8.27
CA ALA A 302 -8.98 -13.76 9.06
C ALA A 302 -8.67 -13.84 10.56
N GLU A 303 -7.69 -14.67 10.95
CA GLU A 303 -7.22 -14.74 12.33
C GLU A 303 -6.57 -13.43 12.82
N LEU A 304 -5.77 -12.78 11.96
CA LEU A 304 -5.19 -11.46 12.21
C LEU A 304 -6.28 -10.45 12.57
N PHE A 305 -7.33 -10.35 11.75
CA PHE A 305 -8.46 -9.46 11.99
C PHE A 305 -9.14 -9.78 13.32
N LEU A 306 -9.39 -11.05 13.62
CA LEU A 306 -9.96 -11.46 14.90
C LEU A 306 -9.08 -11.05 16.09
N ARG A 307 -7.75 -11.09 15.98
CA ARG A 307 -6.84 -10.62 17.06
C ARG A 307 -6.99 -9.13 17.37
N LEU A 308 -7.47 -8.32 16.43
CA LEU A 308 -7.81 -6.91 16.61
C LEU A 308 -9.30 -6.68 16.88
N GLY A 309 -10.08 -7.77 16.97
CA GLY A 309 -11.55 -7.77 17.13
C GLY A 309 -12.31 -7.42 15.84
N LEU A 310 -11.64 -7.32 14.70
CA LEU A 310 -12.27 -7.03 13.42
C LEU A 310 -12.98 -8.27 12.88
N GLU A 311 -14.23 -8.09 12.46
CA GLU A 311 -14.99 -9.13 11.76
C GLU A 311 -14.42 -9.33 10.34
N PRO A 312 -14.04 -10.56 9.93
CA PRO A 312 -13.61 -10.78 8.55
C PRO A 312 -14.70 -10.36 7.53
N GLY A 313 -14.31 -9.54 6.56
CA GLY A 313 -15.21 -8.62 5.87
C GLY A 313 -16.40 -9.23 5.12
N PHE A 314 -16.23 -10.39 4.50
CA PHE A 314 -17.28 -11.07 3.73
C PHE A 314 -17.91 -12.28 4.44
N LEU A 315 -17.71 -12.46 5.75
CA LEU A 315 -18.44 -13.52 6.50
C LEU A 315 -19.97 -13.36 6.44
N HIS A 316 -20.46 -12.14 6.18
CA HIS A 316 -21.88 -11.80 6.10
C HIS A 316 -22.21 -10.99 4.83
N ASP A 317 -21.75 -11.44 3.66
CA ASP A 317 -21.98 -10.78 2.36
C ASP A 317 -21.52 -9.32 2.31
N GLY A 318 -20.44 -8.98 3.04
CA GLY A 318 -19.92 -7.62 3.09
C GLY A 318 -20.79 -6.68 3.92
N ARG A 319 -21.44 -7.19 4.97
CA ARG A 319 -22.26 -6.39 5.90
C ARG A 319 -21.63 -6.36 7.29
N LEU A 320 -21.42 -5.16 7.80
CA LEU A 320 -21.06 -4.91 9.19
C LEU A 320 -22.27 -4.41 9.98
N SER A 321 -22.16 -4.32 11.29
CA SER A 321 -23.17 -3.66 12.13
C SER A 321 -23.45 -2.21 11.68
N HIS A 322 -24.68 -1.72 11.88
CA HIS A 322 -25.18 -0.48 11.25
C HIS A 322 -24.40 0.80 11.61
N ASN A 323 -23.65 0.79 12.72
CA ASN A 323 -22.82 1.90 13.17
C ASN A 323 -21.37 1.79 12.68
N LYS A 324 -21.01 0.72 11.98
CA LYS A 324 -19.67 0.47 11.48
C LYS A 324 -19.58 0.73 9.98
N CYS A 325 -18.44 1.25 9.55
CA CYS A 325 -18.05 1.37 8.16
C CYS A 325 -16.58 1.03 8.01
N ARG A 326 -16.23 0.10 7.10
CA ARG A 326 -14.85 -0.32 6.91
C ARG A 326 -14.43 -0.47 5.45
N LEU A 327 -13.22 -0.03 5.13
CA LEU A 327 -12.53 -0.29 3.87
C LEU A 327 -11.26 -1.09 4.15
N ASP A 328 -11.15 -2.30 3.58
CA ASP A 328 -9.90 -3.04 3.57
C ASP A 328 -9.19 -2.77 2.24
N ILE A 329 -7.92 -2.37 2.26
CA ILE A 329 -7.13 -2.05 1.06
C ILE A 329 -5.79 -2.80 1.08
N SER A 330 -5.36 -3.35 -0.06
CA SER A 330 -4.13 -4.15 -0.11
C SER A 330 -3.42 -4.11 -1.46
N GLY A 331 -2.21 -4.67 -1.50
CA GLY A 331 -1.42 -4.96 -2.70
C GLY A 331 -1.34 -6.46 -2.99
N ASP A 332 -0.13 -6.96 -3.21
CA ASP A 332 0.31 -8.36 -3.46
C ASP A 332 -0.16 -8.94 -4.79
N VAL A 333 -1.41 -8.67 -5.16
CA VAL A 333 -1.94 -9.09 -6.46
C VAL A 333 -1.90 -7.93 -7.42
N HIS A 334 -1.08 -8.05 -8.47
CA HIS A 334 -0.77 -6.93 -9.36
C HIS A 334 -1.87 -6.61 -10.38
N HIS A 335 -3.04 -6.26 -9.87
CA HIS A 335 -4.18 -5.75 -10.59
C HIS A 335 -4.95 -4.80 -9.69
N TYR A 336 -6.05 -4.26 -10.19
CA TYR A 336 -7.02 -3.54 -9.41
C TYR A 336 -8.32 -4.35 -9.36
N GLU A 337 -8.83 -4.60 -8.16
CA GLU A 337 -10.15 -5.20 -7.96
C GLU A 337 -10.87 -4.49 -6.82
N ARG A 338 -12.19 -4.33 -6.95
CA ARG A 338 -13.01 -3.76 -5.89
C ARG A 338 -14.24 -4.62 -5.62
N TYR A 339 -14.46 -4.83 -4.33
CA TYR A 339 -15.52 -5.63 -3.75
C TYR A 339 -16.33 -4.78 -2.78
N TRP A 340 -17.66 -4.90 -2.81
CA TRP A 340 -18.56 -4.42 -1.76
C TRP A 340 -19.77 -5.35 -1.65
N GLY A 341 -20.44 -5.33 -0.51
CA GLY A 341 -21.65 -6.12 -0.28
C GLY A 341 -22.80 -5.75 -1.23
N ASN A 342 -23.81 -6.60 -1.32
CA ASN A 342 -25.05 -6.25 -2.03
C ASN A 342 -25.68 -5.01 -1.40
N ALA A 343 -26.33 -4.16 -2.20
CA ALA A 343 -27.18 -3.10 -1.67
C ALA A 343 -28.19 -3.72 -0.70
N HIS A 344 -28.49 -3.03 0.40
CA HIS A 344 -29.56 -3.46 1.30
C HIS A 344 -30.85 -3.72 0.50
N GLU A 345 -31.75 -4.58 0.97
CA GLU A 345 -33.09 -4.76 0.36
C GLU A 345 -33.83 -3.43 0.18
N ASN A 346 -33.44 -2.41 0.95
CA ASN A 346 -33.96 -1.04 0.96
C ASN A 346 -33.21 -0.08 0.02
N GLY A 347 -32.20 -0.54 -0.73
CA GLY A 347 -31.38 0.28 -1.64
C GLY A 347 -30.20 1.04 -1.01
N GLU A 348 -29.92 0.85 0.29
CA GLU A 348 -28.76 1.48 0.96
C GLU A 348 -27.43 0.88 0.49
N SER A 349 -26.41 1.72 0.31
CA SER A 349 -25.04 1.30 -0.01
C SER A 349 -24.44 0.46 1.13
N GLY A 350 -23.72 -0.61 0.79
CA GLY A 350 -23.02 -1.44 1.77
C GLY A 350 -22.04 -0.62 2.62
N ASN A 351 -21.83 -1.05 3.87
CA ASN A 351 -20.94 -0.40 4.83
C ASN A 351 -19.54 -1.04 4.90
N TYR A 352 -19.26 -1.98 4.01
CA TYR A 352 -17.95 -2.60 3.85
C TYR A 352 -17.52 -2.62 2.38
N ALA A 353 -16.22 -2.39 2.16
CA ALA A 353 -15.59 -2.60 0.87
C ALA A 353 -14.19 -3.21 1.05
N SER A 354 -13.75 -3.95 0.04
CA SER A 354 -12.37 -4.42 -0.10
C SER A 354 -11.81 -3.97 -1.45
N VAL A 355 -10.57 -3.48 -1.46
CA VAL A 355 -9.87 -2.99 -2.64
C VAL A 355 -8.51 -3.64 -2.73
N VAL A 356 -8.22 -4.26 -3.88
CA VAL A 356 -6.89 -4.69 -4.27
C VAL A 356 -6.33 -3.63 -5.22
N ALA A 357 -5.14 -3.10 -4.95
CA ALA A 357 -4.54 -2.00 -5.69
C ALA A 357 -3.04 -2.21 -5.99
N GLY A 358 -2.69 -3.38 -6.53
CA GLY A 358 -1.31 -3.75 -6.86
C GLY A 358 -0.79 -3.30 -8.23
N GLY A 359 -1.34 -2.22 -8.78
CA GLY A 359 -0.97 -1.70 -10.10
C GLY A 359 0.21 -0.73 -10.09
N GLY A 360 1.04 -0.69 -9.04
CA GLY A 360 2.00 0.41 -8.80
C GLY A 360 3.28 0.37 -9.62
N GLY A 361 3.55 -0.71 -10.36
CA GLY A 361 4.69 -0.81 -11.26
C GLY A 361 5.25 -2.22 -11.46
N ALA A 362 4.74 -3.20 -10.71
CA ALA A 362 4.92 -4.62 -10.96
C ALA A 362 4.26 -5.08 -12.26
N PHE A 363 4.70 -6.23 -12.79
CA PHE A 363 4.02 -6.88 -13.91
C PHE A 363 2.57 -7.21 -13.54
N LEU A 364 1.63 -7.09 -14.49
CA LEU A 364 0.22 -7.35 -14.16
C LEU A 364 -0.08 -8.85 -14.01
N HIS A 365 -0.78 -9.22 -12.93
CA HIS A 365 -1.35 -10.56 -12.77
C HIS A 365 -2.56 -10.72 -13.70
N PRO A 366 -2.86 -11.95 -14.16
CA PRO A 366 -4.06 -12.20 -14.96
C PRO A 366 -5.33 -11.89 -14.16
N SER A 367 -6.25 -11.11 -14.73
CA SER A 367 -7.51 -10.71 -14.07
C SER A 367 -8.70 -11.63 -14.36
N HIS A 368 -8.55 -12.60 -15.27
CA HIS A 368 -9.59 -13.56 -15.64
C HIS A 368 -9.78 -14.71 -14.63
N THR A 369 -8.94 -14.78 -13.59
CA THR A 369 -9.13 -15.73 -12.50
C THR A 369 -10.25 -15.22 -11.60
N ASP A 370 -11.35 -15.98 -11.53
CA ASP A 370 -12.51 -15.64 -10.68
C ASP A 370 -13.13 -16.94 -10.12
N ALA A 371 -13.26 -17.02 -8.80
CA ALA A 371 -13.92 -18.13 -8.11
C ALA A 371 -15.45 -17.99 -8.11
N GLY A 372 -15.98 -16.79 -8.34
CA GLY A 372 -17.41 -16.50 -8.37
C GLY A 372 -18.12 -16.53 -7.02
N GLU A 373 -17.39 -16.64 -5.90
CA GLU A 373 -17.97 -16.62 -4.55
C GLU A 373 -18.47 -15.20 -4.20
N ILE A 374 -17.74 -14.17 -4.63
CA ILE A 374 -18.06 -12.76 -4.42
C ILE A 374 -18.01 -12.04 -5.75
N LYS A 375 -19.07 -11.29 -6.04
CA LYS A 375 -19.16 -10.47 -7.25
C LYS A 375 -18.14 -9.34 -7.21
N LYS A 376 -17.23 -9.31 -8.19
CA LYS A 376 -16.38 -8.16 -8.48
C LYS A 376 -17.24 -7.00 -9.00
N GLN A 377 -17.03 -5.79 -8.48
CA GLN A 377 -17.73 -4.62 -9.00
C GLN A 377 -16.83 -3.68 -9.82
N SER A 378 -15.51 -3.81 -9.69
CA SER A 378 -14.55 -3.18 -10.60
C SER A 378 -13.33 -4.06 -10.75
N VAL A 379 -12.74 -4.09 -11.95
CA VAL A 379 -11.54 -4.83 -12.27
C VAL A 379 -10.71 -4.08 -13.31
N TYR A 380 -9.40 -3.99 -13.10
CA TYR A 380 -8.44 -3.49 -14.09
C TYR A 380 -7.11 -4.26 -14.00
N PRO A 381 -6.49 -4.68 -15.11
CA PRO A 381 -6.98 -4.56 -16.48
C PRO A 381 -8.27 -5.37 -16.70
N ALA A 382 -9.10 -4.94 -17.65
CA ALA A 382 -10.30 -5.69 -18.03
C ALA A 382 -9.93 -7.13 -18.45
N GLU A 383 -10.75 -8.11 -18.12
CA GLU A 383 -10.44 -9.54 -18.31
C GLU A 383 -10.05 -9.87 -19.76
N MET A 384 -10.73 -9.28 -20.74
CA MET A 384 -10.42 -9.45 -22.16
C MET A 384 -9.05 -8.88 -22.53
N ASP A 385 -8.69 -7.71 -21.99
CA ASP A 385 -7.39 -7.10 -22.22
C ASP A 385 -6.28 -7.93 -21.56
N SER A 386 -6.51 -8.37 -20.33
CA SER A 386 -5.60 -9.28 -19.61
C SER A 386 -5.36 -10.58 -20.38
N HIS A 387 -6.44 -11.23 -20.83
CA HIS A 387 -6.35 -12.47 -21.61
C HIS A 387 -5.60 -12.26 -22.93
N ARG A 388 -5.87 -11.17 -23.65
CA ARG A 388 -5.15 -10.82 -24.89
C ARG A 388 -3.66 -10.64 -24.61
N GLU A 389 -3.30 -9.86 -23.60
CA GLU A 389 -1.91 -9.60 -23.25
C GLU A 389 -1.18 -10.89 -22.85
N VAL A 390 -1.77 -11.72 -21.98
CA VAL A 390 -1.19 -12.99 -21.56
C VAL A 390 -1.00 -13.93 -22.75
N THR A 391 -2.02 -14.05 -23.62
CA THR A 391 -1.98 -14.94 -24.79
C THR A 391 -0.91 -14.50 -25.80
N GLN A 392 -0.83 -13.21 -26.13
CA GLN A 392 0.18 -12.68 -27.05
C GLN A 392 1.60 -12.93 -26.54
N ARG A 393 1.80 -12.96 -25.22
CA ARG A 393 3.10 -13.17 -24.57
C ARG A 393 3.51 -14.63 -24.52
N ILE A 394 2.59 -15.54 -24.19
CA ILE A 394 2.84 -17.00 -24.22
C ILE A 394 3.21 -17.44 -25.64
N LEU A 395 2.58 -16.87 -26.66
CA LEU A 395 2.84 -17.18 -28.06
C LEU A 395 4.11 -16.53 -28.63
N ASN A 396 4.83 -15.72 -27.84
CA ASN A 396 6.09 -15.08 -28.25
C ASN A 396 7.30 -15.63 -27.45
N PRO A 397 7.96 -16.71 -27.92
CA PRO A 397 9.02 -17.39 -27.18
C PRO A 397 10.24 -16.51 -26.85
N TRP A 398 10.45 -15.41 -27.60
CA TRP A 398 11.53 -14.45 -27.31
C TRP A 398 11.29 -13.62 -26.06
N GLN A 399 10.03 -13.37 -25.67
CA GLN A 399 9.70 -12.65 -24.44
C GLN A 399 9.86 -13.52 -23.20
N ILE A 400 9.58 -14.82 -23.31
CA ILE A 400 9.85 -15.81 -22.27
C ILE A 400 11.36 -15.95 -22.05
N PHE A 401 12.15 -16.00 -23.14
CA PHE A 401 13.61 -16.14 -23.08
C PHE A 401 14.34 -14.89 -22.55
N LEU A 402 13.78 -13.69 -22.74
CA LEU A 402 14.28 -12.43 -22.16
C LEU A 402 13.75 -12.15 -20.75
N GLY A 403 12.96 -13.07 -20.21
CA GLY A 403 12.86 -13.34 -18.79
C GLY A 403 11.89 -12.50 -17.97
N GLY A 404 10.83 -11.90 -18.50
CA GLY A 404 9.83 -11.28 -17.62
C GLY A 404 8.55 -10.78 -18.29
N MET A 405 7.43 -10.90 -17.57
CA MET A 405 6.15 -10.26 -17.88
C MET A 405 6.36 -8.74 -17.81
N ARG A 406 6.10 -7.99 -18.88
CA ARG A 406 6.21 -6.52 -18.87
C ARG A 406 4.92 -5.91 -18.31
N GLY A 407 5.03 -5.08 -17.27
CA GLY A 407 3.95 -4.18 -16.81
C GLY A 407 3.65 -3.07 -17.80
#